data_AF-A0A484LPI1-F1
#
_entry.id   AF-A0A484LPI1-F1
#
_cell.length_a   1.000
_cell.length_b   1.000
_cell.length_c   1.000
_cell.angle_alpha   90.00
_cell.angle_beta   90.00
_cell.angle_gamma   90.00
#
_symmetry.space_group_name_H-M   'P 1'
#
loop_
_entity.id
_entity.type
_entity.pdbx_description
1 polymer ?
#
loop_
_entity_poly.entity_id
_entity_poly.type
_entity_poly.pdbx_seq_one_letter_code
_entity_poly.pdbx_strand_id
1 'polypeptide(L)'
;MVSRPAASHRRVSCASADRRSDSELALDLAAEVGRVKARAFRKQEALRKSKEMLFMELCGYMGCNSEEAKKRLGRTGEEERFVLIKGFVEDWALRFHPLSARSVMQLVDEYLAENSSSSSSSLSSPRLFPILRKLLGVFQQQI
;
A
#
# COMPACT_ATOMS: atom_id res chain seq x y z
N MET A 1 -4.90 -1.05 -37.61
CA MET A 1 -5.77 -0.28 -36.68
C MET A 1 -6.62 -1.27 -35.93
N VAL A 2 -6.36 -1.49 -34.64
CA VAL A 2 -7.16 -2.42 -33.81
C VAL A 2 -7.67 -1.63 -32.62
N SER A 3 -8.91 -1.18 -32.73
CA SER A 3 -9.67 -0.57 -31.64
C SER A 3 -9.93 -1.60 -30.56
N ARG A 4 -9.65 -1.25 -29.31
CA ARG A 4 -9.84 -2.14 -28.16
C ARG A 4 -10.80 -1.47 -27.16
N PRO A 5 -11.83 -2.18 -26.66
CA PRO A 5 -12.98 -1.55 -26.02
C PRO A 5 -12.74 -1.22 -24.55
N ALA A 6 -13.39 -0.15 -24.08
CA ALA A 6 -13.27 0.44 -22.75
C ALA A 6 -13.88 -0.44 -21.65
N ALA A 7 -13.23 -0.50 -20.48
CA ALA A 7 -13.78 -1.13 -19.28
C ALA A 7 -14.83 -0.21 -18.63
N SER A 8 -16.09 -0.35 -19.04
CA SER A 8 -17.23 0.22 -18.32
C SER A 8 -17.42 -0.51 -16.97
N HIS A 9 -17.95 0.16 -15.94
CA HIS A 9 -18.67 -0.54 -14.88
C HIS A 9 -19.85 -1.27 -15.54
N ARG A 10 -19.63 -2.53 -15.90
CA ARG A 10 -20.41 -3.22 -16.92
C ARG A 10 -21.60 -3.89 -16.24
N ARG A 11 -22.75 -3.22 -16.21
CA ARG A 11 -24.01 -3.84 -15.75
C ARG A 11 -24.25 -5.09 -16.59
N VAL A 12 -24.35 -6.24 -15.93
CA VAL A 12 -24.79 -7.48 -16.56
C VAL A 12 -26.31 -7.44 -16.53
N SER A 13 -26.94 -7.23 -17.68
CA SER A 13 -28.39 -7.32 -17.82
C SER A 13 -28.75 -8.76 -18.15
N CYS A 14 -29.68 -9.35 -17.39
CA CYS A 14 -30.17 -10.71 -17.67
C CYS A 14 -31.27 -10.75 -18.75
N ALA A 15 -31.71 -9.59 -19.28
CA ALA A 15 -32.99 -9.48 -20.00
C ALA A 15 -32.90 -9.11 -21.49
N SER A 16 -31.73 -9.12 -22.14
CA SER A 16 -31.66 -8.89 -23.59
C SER A 16 -30.44 -9.56 -24.22
N ALA A 17 -30.54 -9.85 -25.51
CA ALA A 17 -29.67 -10.70 -26.34
C ALA A 17 -28.19 -10.26 -26.52
N ASP A 18 -27.56 -9.64 -25.52
CA ASP A 18 -26.11 -9.50 -25.44
C ASP A 18 -25.51 -10.86 -25.06
N ARG A 19 -25.33 -11.72 -26.06
CA ARG A 19 -24.66 -13.02 -25.90
C ARG A 19 -23.16 -12.81 -25.74
N ARG A 20 -22.73 -12.35 -24.56
CA ARG A 20 -21.33 -12.51 -24.17
C ARG A 20 -21.06 -14.00 -24.07
N SER A 21 -19.97 -14.44 -24.68
CA SER A 21 -19.54 -15.82 -24.52
C SER A 21 -19.06 -16.02 -23.08
N ASP A 22 -19.27 -17.23 -22.55
CA ASP A 22 -18.74 -17.62 -21.25
C ASP A 22 -17.22 -17.41 -21.18
N SER A 23 -16.52 -17.50 -22.32
CA SER A 23 -15.09 -17.21 -22.43
C SER A 23 -14.74 -15.74 -22.13
N GLU A 24 -15.52 -14.76 -22.58
CA GLU A 24 -15.29 -13.35 -22.29
C GLU A 24 -15.53 -13.06 -20.80
N LEU A 25 -16.59 -13.61 -20.22
CA LEU A 25 -16.90 -13.47 -18.80
C LEU A 25 -15.81 -14.10 -17.91
N ALA A 26 -15.31 -15.28 -18.30
CA ALA A 26 -14.23 -15.95 -17.60
C ALA A 26 -12.91 -15.14 -17.67
N LEU A 27 -12.60 -14.53 -18.81
CA LEU A 27 -11.43 -13.67 -18.97
C LEU A 27 -11.52 -12.41 -18.11
N ASP A 28 -12.67 -11.74 -18.10
CA ASP A 28 -12.91 -10.57 -17.25
C ASP A 28 -12.78 -10.93 -15.76
N LEU A 29 -13.35 -12.06 -15.35
CA LEU A 29 -13.23 -12.56 -13.98
C LEU A 29 -11.78 -12.91 -13.62
N ALA A 30 -11.05 -13.58 -14.50
CA ALA A 30 -9.65 -13.91 -14.27
C ALA A 30 -8.79 -12.63 -14.12
N ALA A 31 -9.06 -11.60 -14.92
CA ALA A 31 -8.39 -10.30 -14.81
C ALA A 31 -8.73 -9.59 -13.49
N GLU A 32 -10.00 -9.61 -13.07
CA GLU A 32 -10.46 -9.07 -11.78
C GLU A 32 -9.78 -9.78 -10.61
N VAL A 33 -9.80 -11.11 -10.59
CA VAL A 33 -9.14 -11.93 -9.57
C VAL A 33 -7.65 -11.65 -9.52
N GLY A 34 -7.00 -11.54 -10.68
CA GLY A 34 -5.59 -11.17 -10.79
C GLY A 34 -5.30 -9.81 -10.14
N ARG A 35 -6.14 -8.80 -10.42
CA ARG A 35 -6.01 -7.46 -9.83
C ARG A 35 -6.26 -7.46 -8.32
N VAL A 36 -7.28 -8.15 -7.83
CA VAL A 36 -7.58 -8.28 -6.40
C VAL A 36 -6.42 -8.94 -5.67
N LYS A 37 -5.88 -10.04 -6.22
CA LYS A 37 -4.73 -10.75 -5.65
C LYS A 37 -3.49 -9.86 -5.61
N ALA A 38 -3.19 -9.14 -6.69
CA ALA A 38 -2.05 -8.23 -6.73
C ALA A 38 -2.18 -7.06 -5.73
N ARG A 39 -3.40 -6.56 -5.48
CA ARG A 39 -3.64 -5.53 -4.45
C ARG A 39 -3.45 -6.10 -3.05
N ALA A 40 -3.95 -7.31 -2.78
CA ALA A 40 -3.77 -7.98 -1.50
C ALA A 40 -2.29 -8.20 -1.18
N PHE A 41 -1.52 -8.71 -2.15
CA PHE A 41 -0.08 -8.92 -2.02
C PHE A 41 0.67 -7.62 -1.71
N ARG A 42 0.38 -6.53 -2.43
CA ARG A 42 0.99 -5.21 -2.17
C ARG A 42 0.72 -4.70 -0.76
N LYS A 43 -0.52 -4.85 -0.26
CA LYS A 43 -0.87 -4.47 1.12
C LYS A 43 -0.10 -5.30 2.14
N GLN A 44 0.02 -6.61 1.91
CA GLN A 44 0.75 -7.51 2.80
C GLN A 44 2.24 -7.15 2.86
N GLU A 45 2.87 -6.89 1.71
CA GLU A 45 4.28 -6.48 1.66
C GLU A 45 4.50 -5.12 2.33
N ALA A 46 3.60 -4.16 2.13
CA ALA A 46 3.66 -2.88 2.82
C ALA A 46 3.59 -3.04 4.34
N LEU A 47 2.67 -3.89 4.83
CA LEU A 47 2.53 -4.19 6.25
C LEU A 47 3.74 -4.95 6.81
N ARG A 48 4.33 -5.86 6.04
CA ARG A 48 5.54 -6.58 6.43
C ARG A 48 6.71 -5.61 6.63
N LYS A 49 6.94 -4.73 5.65
CA LYS A 49 8.00 -3.70 5.72
C LYS A 49 7.76 -2.69 6.83
N SER A 50 6.51 -2.29 7.09
CA SER A 50 6.20 -1.36 8.18
C SER A 50 6.48 -1.98 9.54
N LYS A 51 6.19 -3.27 9.74
CA LYS A 51 6.54 -4.00 10.97
C LYS A 51 8.05 -4.12 11.17
N GLU A 52 8.79 -4.40 10.10
CA GLU A 52 10.25 -4.47 10.12
C GLU A 52 10.88 -3.13 10.51
N MET A 53 10.43 -2.03 9.88
CA MET A 53 10.87 -0.68 10.20
C MET A 53 10.56 -0.30 11.65
N LEU A 54 9.34 -0.59 12.13
CA LEU A 54 8.93 -0.31 13.51
C LEU A 54 9.82 -1.05 14.51
N PHE A 55 10.17 -2.31 14.23
CA PHE A 55 11.06 -3.09 15.08
C PHE A 55 12.48 -2.51 15.11
N MET A 56 13.00 -2.03 13.98
CA MET A 56 14.31 -1.36 13.92
C MET A 56 14.34 -0.07 14.74
N GLU A 57 13.28 0.74 14.67
CA GLU A 57 13.15 1.95 15.51
C GLU A 57 13.09 1.61 17.00
N LEU A 58 12.36 0.54 17.36
CA LEU A 58 12.32 0.05 18.75
C LEU A 58 13.70 -0.44 19.21
N CYS A 59 14.47 -1.12 18.36
CA CYS A 59 15.86 -1.51 18.67
C CYS A 59 16.73 -0.28 18.94
N GLY A 60 16.59 0.77 18.11
CA GLY A 60 17.27 2.05 18.31
C GLY A 60 16.88 2.71 19.63
N TYR A 61 15.60 2.73 19.98
CA TYR A 61 15.10 3.23 21.26
C TYR A 61 15.67 2.46 22.46
N MET A 62 15.77 1.14 22.35
CA MET A 62 16.32 0.27 23.39
C MET A 62 17.86 0.31 23.47
N GLY A 63 18.52 0.93 22.49
CA GLY A 63 19.98 1.00 22.39
C GLY A 63 20.65 -0.34 22.10
N CYS A 64 19.95 -1.28 21.46
CA CYS A 64 20.48 -2.62 21.19
C CYS A 64 20.23 -3.08 19.74
N ASN A 65 20.91 -4.16 19.32
CA ASN A 65 20.69 -4.75 18.00
C ASN A 65 19.46 -5.68 17.99
N SER A 66 19.01 -6.08 16.79
CA SER A 66 17.83 -6.95 16.59
C SER A 66 17.86 -8.23 17.43
N GLU A 67 19.00 -8.92 17.51
CA GLU A 67 19.09 -10.21 18.21
C GLU A 67 19.05 -10.04 19.72
N GLU A 68 19.67 -8.97 20.23
CA GLU A 68 19.62 -8.61 21.64
C GLU A 68 18.23 -8.12 22.05
N ALA A 69 17.57 -7.31 21.22
CA ALA A 69 16.20 -6.87 21.43
C ALA A 69 15.23 -8.06 21.54
N LYS A 70 15.33 -9.04 20.62
CA LYS A 70 14.52 -10.27 20.67
C LYS A 70 14.73 -11.03 21.97
N LYS A 71 15.99 -11.23 22.39
CA LYS A 71 16.33 -11.92 23.65
C LYS A 71 15.79 -11.17 24.87
N ARG A 72 15.95 -9.85 24.90
CA ARG A 72 15.48 -9.00 26.00
C ARG A 72 13.96 -9.06 26.11
N LEU A 73 13.25 -8.76 25.02
CA LEU A 73 11.78 -8.79 24.97
C LEU A 73 11.19 -10.15 25.33
N GLY A 74 11.85 -11.25 24.95
CA GLY A 74 11.44 -12.61 25.28
C GLY A 74 11.64 -12.99 26.76
N ARG A 75 12.55 -12.31 27.48
CA ARG A 75 12.78 -12.51 28.91
C ARG A 75 11.99 -11.54 29.80
N THR A 76 11.61 -10.39 29.25
CA THR A 76 10.80 -9.37 29.92
C THR A 76 9.36 -9.83 30.10
N GLY A 77 8.78 -9.58 31.28
CA GLY A 77 7.36 -9.86 31.57
C GLY A 77 6.42 -9.03 30.70
N GLU A 78 5.16 -9.42 30.60
CA GLU A 78 4.18 -8.72 29.75
C GLU A 78 3.99 -7.25 30.15
N GLU A 79 3.83 -6.98 31.45
CA GLU A 79 3.62 -5.62 31.97
C GLU A 79 4.83 -4.71 31.72
N GLU A 80 6.04 -5.18 32.03
CA GLU A 80 7.28 -4.45 31.77
C GLU A 80 7.45 -4.18 30.27
N ARG A 81 7.09 -5.14 29.42
CA ARG A 81 7.12 -4.97 27.96
C ARG A 81 6.11 -3.91 27.51
N PHE A 82 4.92 -3.89 28.10
CA PHE A 82 3.89 -2.89 27.79
C PHE A 82 4.36 -1.48 28.18
N VAL A 83 4.95 -1.30 29.36
CA VAL A 83 5.52 -0.02 29.81
C VAL A 83 6.63 0.45 28.85
N LEU A 84 7.54 -0.44 28.46
CA LEU A 84 8.59 -0.14 27.48
C LEU A 84 8.00 0.32 26.13
N ILE A 85 7.01 -0.41 25.61
CA ILE A 85 6.36 -0.08 24.34
C ILE A 85 5.63 1.26 24.44
N LYS A 86 4.99 1.54 25.57
CA LYS A 86 4.30 2.82 25.80
C LYS A 86 5.28 3.99 25.73
N GLY A 87 6.40 3.92 26.45
CA GLY A 87 7.44 4.95 26.40
C GLY A 87 8.03 5.13 25.00
N PHE A 88 8.27 4.02 24.30
CA PHE A 88 8.69 4.07 22.90
C PHE A 88 7.67 4.81 22.01
N VAL A 89 6.38 4.51 22.13
CA VAL A 89 5.32 5.14 21.31
C VAL A 89 5.21 6.63 21.61
N GLU A 90 5.29 7.04 22.88
CA GLU A 90 5.25 8.45 23.28
C GLU A 90 6.39 9.24 22.63
N ASP A 91 7.63 8.74 22.71
CA ASP A 91 8.79 9.40 22.11
C ASP A 91 8.82 9.33 20.57
N TRP A 92 8.35 8.21 20.00
CA TRP A 92 8.32 8.02 18.56
C TRP A 92 7.23 8.85 17.89
N ALA A 93 6.07 9.01 18.54
CA ALA A 93 4.96 9.82 18.03
C ALA A 93 5.33 11.31 17.92
N LEU A 94 6.15 11.84 18.83
CA LEU A 94 6.63 13.23 18.78
C LEU A 94 7.50 13.50 17.55
N ARG A 95 8.24 12.49 17.07
CA ARG A 95 9.04 12.58 15.85
C ARG A 95 8.17 12.45 14.59
N PHE A 96 6.99 11.87 14.71
CA PHE A 96 6.06 11.69 13.60
C PHE A 96 5.26 12.97 13.37
N HIS A 97 5.75 13.81 12.46
CA HIS A 97 5.02 15.00 12.05
C HIS A 97 3.86 14.58 11.13
N PRO A 98 2.60 14.94 11.45
CA PRO A 98 1.50 14.77 10.52
C PRO A 98 1.87 15.39 9.16
N LEU A 99 1.38 14.78 8.08
CA LEU A 99 1.61 15.30 6.74
C LEU A 99 1.23 16.78 6.66
N SER A 100 2.08 17.58 6.00
CA SER A 100 1.77 18.99 5.78
C SER A 100 0.44 19.14 5.02
N ALA A 101 -0.29 20.22 5.24
CA ALA A 101 -1.54 20.49 4.51
C ALA A 101 -1.35 20.41 2.98
N ARG A 102 -0.18 20.82 2.48
CA ARG A 102 0.19 20.71 1.07
C ARG A 102 0.33 19.26 0.61
N SER A 103 0.99 18.42 1.42
CA SER A 103 1.12 16.99 1.15
C SER A 103 -0.25 16.30 1.15
N VAL A 104 -1.12 16.64 2.12
CA VAL A 104 -2.49 16.10 2.19
C VAL A 104 -3.30 16.52 0.98
N MET A 105 -3.26 17.80 0.59
CA MET A 105 -3.94 18.28 -0.62
C MET A 105 -3.49 17.51 -1.86
N GLN A 106 -2.19 17.32 -2.04
CA GLN A 106 -1.67 16.55 -3.17
C GLN A 106 -2.18 15.10 -3.18
N LEU A 107 -2.26 14.45 -2.01
CA LEU A 107 -2.81 13.09 -1.92
C LEU A 107 -4.29 13.04 -2.30
N VAL A 108 -5.07 14.05 -1.87
CA VAL A 108 -6.49 14.16 -2.21
C VAL A 108 -6.68 14.42 -3.70
N ASP A 109 -5.94 15.35 -4.28
CA ASP A 109 -5.98 15.66 -5.71
C ASP A 109 -5.63 14.43 -6.56
N GLU A 110 -4.60 13.67 -6.17
CA GLU A 110 -4.22 12.43 -6.84
C GLU A 110 -5.30 11.35 -6.70
N TYR A 111 -5.91 11.17 -5.51
CA TYR A 111 -7.02 10.23 -5.34
C TYR A 111 -8.24 10.61 -6.18
N LEU A 112 -8.59 11.90 -6.22
CA LEU A 112 -9.66 12.40 -7.05
C LEU A 112 -9.33 12.21 -8.53
N ALA A 113 -8.09 12.45 -8.95
CA ALA A 113 -7.63 12.17 -10.31
C ALA A 113 -7.70 10.68 -10.63
N GLU A 114 -7.23 9.78 -9.78
CA GLU A 114 -7.29 8.32 -10.00
C GLU A 114 -8.72 7.79 -10.07
N ASN A 115 -9.66 8.35 -9.29
CA ASN A 115 -11.06 7.93 -9.31
C ASN A 115 -11.91 8.66 -10.37
N SER A 116 -11.56 9.90 -10.75
CA SER A 116 -12.19 10.63 -11.85
C SER A 116 -11.68 10.14 -13.20
N SER A 117 -10.42 9.71 -13.28
CA SER A 117 -9.80 9.09 -14.46
C SER A 117 -9.99 7.58 -14.52
N SER A 118 -11.19 7.12 -14.15
CA SER A 118 -11.76 5.84 -14.60
C SER A 118 -11.94 5.78 -16.15
N SER A 119 -11.18 6.58 -16.90
CA SER A 119 -11.16 6.73 -18.35
C SER A 119 -9.77 7.16 -18.85
N SER A 120 -8.67 6.55 -18.38
CA SER A 120 -7.46 6.37 -19.22
C SER A 120 -6.36 5.61 -18.47
N SER A 121 -5.93 4.51 -19.09
CA SER A 121 -4.82 3.65 -18.74
C SER A 121 -3.51 4.40 -18.41
N SER A 122 -2.81 3.93 -17.39
CA SER A 122 -1.35 3.81 -17.50
C SER A 122 -0.89 2.52 -16.85
N LEU A 123 -0.43 1.59 -17.68
CA LEU A 123 0.57 0.61 -17.30
C LEU A 123 1.80 1.39 -16.86
N SER A 124 1.97 1.57 -15.56
CA SER A 124 3.20 2.05 -14.97
C SER A 124 3.19 1.61 -13.53
N SER A 125 4.37 1.26 -13.04
CA SER A 125 4.75 0.95 -11.66
C SER A 125 3.80 1.56 -10.62
N PRO A 126 3.56 0.90 -9.46
CA PRO A 126 2.73 1.47 -8.41
C PRO A 126 3.11 2.94 -8.26
N ARG A 127 2.16 3.84 -8.60
CA ARG A 127 2.38 5.28 -8.56
C ARG A 127 2.47 5.65 -7.09
N LEU A 128 3.62 5.33 -6.49
CA LEU A 128 3.98 5.82 -5.17
C LEU A 128 3.97 7.34 -5.30
N PHE A 129 3.37 8.03 -4.35
CA PHE A 129 3.33 9.48 -4.30
C PHE A 129 4.76 10.02 -4.49
N PRO A 130 4.99 11.11 -5.23
CA PRO A 130 6.34 11.66 -5.43
C PRO A 130 7.12 11.85 -4.11
N ILE A 131 6.40 12.21 -3.05
CA ILE A 131 6.92 12.30 -1.69
C ILE A 131 7.28 10.92 -1.14
N LEU A 132 6.41 9.92 -1.29
CA LEU A 132 6.74 8.54 -0.90
C LEU A 132 7.86 7.93 -1.74
N ARG A 133 8.02 8.28 -3.02
CA ARG A 133 9.15 7.83 -3.85
C ARG A 133 10.47 8.35 -3.30
N LYS A 134 10.51 9.62 -2.90
CA LYS A 134 11.66 10.22 -2.22
C LYS A 134 11.93 9.55 -0.87
N LEU A 135 10.87 9.28 -0.10
CA LEU A 135 11.00 8.65 1.23
C LEU A 135 11.41 7.17 1.15
N LEU A 136 10.97 6.45 0.11
CA LEU A 136 11.24 5.02 -0.11
C LEU A 136 12.51 4.77 -0.94
N GLY A 137 13.25 5.80 -1.34
CA GLY A 137 14.47 5.67 -2.14
C GLY A 137 14.26 5.04 -3.53
N VAL A 138 13.05 5.12 -4.09
CA VAL A 138 12.75 4.55 -5.41
C VAL A 138 13.20 5.54 -6.49
N PHE A 139 14.49 5.50 -6.81
CA PHE A 139 15.08 6.27 -7.91
C PHE A 139 14.69 5.63 -9.24
N GLN A 140 13.95 6.37 -10.07
CA GLN A 140 13.79 6.05 -11.48
C GLN A 140 15.04 6.56 -12.21
N GLN A 141 16.01 5.68 -12.51
CA GLN A 141 17.03 5.98 -13.51
C GLN A 141 16.32 6.09 -14.86
N GLN A 142 16.35 7.28 -15.46
CA GLN A 142 16.04 7.49 -16.87
C GLN A 142 17.36 7.58 -17.63
N ILE A 143 17.49 6.77 -18.68
CA ILE A 143 18.18 7.14 -19.92
C ILE A 143 17.11 7.09 -21.00
#